data_AF-A0A2V7ALA8-F1
#
_entry.id   AF-A0A2V7ALA8-F1
#
_cell.length_a   1.000
_cell.length_b   1.000
_cell.length_c   1.000
_cell.angle_alpha   90.00
_cell.angle_beta   90.00
_cell.angle_gamma   90.00
#
_symmetry.space_group_name_H-M   'P 1'
#
loop_
_entity.id
_entity.type
_entity.pdbx_description
1 polymer ?
#
loop_
_entity_poly.entity_id
_entity_poly.type
_entity_poly.pdbx_seq_one_letter_code
_entity_poly.pdbx_strand_id
1 'polypeptide(L)'
;MLDARVHEDYAGALLPRAVGYGAALLDYFFRGRLDVDLVDDDDGLRLVGTNASTDALDGGTLTLYADGDDGLRRPASESIAVGRAGPGDPLPAVPVTGPAGAERFVAVYTGTLGEERPAGAFPGAVIGKVLGGVRVEEVFLDGGDTPPRWKLRTPKGVFLLTPADGASPLTADDFEAMRWGDGQDQLVGRSAFGPGRPNRVAAYAVPRLPSSIEIVAEDAPGGPVVTLRPIASFTLPQAGVSLDTTVSLDQTLEYRQQSVEYERTVVLQWTVPIPGVPGAYVPAGVEVASPRIRNLANRAVAFADTFAVVLDAAHYDLRQSPTEAATYSWRLTETSVNTAGHLIGVVRVDHAPPPFFRWPRVAQPLYGLDRTGEQIVRETCGPFACSPVTVPLMRSFPEGLLLWALVDFTAGRVLAKTAEDRITIGDRGVGEAPNWARPTQSPEPLVYRHTFERRQGNPDALDATTDLGWSGESLRTWDEEVFATQTELAQNFGGSAASSGGLRAELQGALRQLGFLQTVPGQGPTTAVFAFGDVGPTQMTLSVSTPASSPIPLAASLADAARARPPAGAERLAFIGAGIVPGRGELSGLLVWDAPEGPARGLLASPLGPEFARLVLGSATTELAVVNDLAR
;
A
#
# COMPACT_ATOMS: atom_id res chain seq x y z
N MET A 1 33.11 31.31 -17.19
CA MET A 1 32.73 29.99 -16.65
C MET A 1 31.27 30.11 -16.27
N LEU A 2 30.39 29.28 -16.84
CA LEU A 2 28.95 29.33 -16.53
C LEU A 2 28.74 28.75 -15.13
N ASP A 3 27.90 29.37 -14.30
CA ASP A 3 27.59 28.89 -12.95
C ASP A 3 26.28 28.07 -12.93
N ALA A 4 26.00 27.43 -11.79
CA ALA A 4 24.84 26.55 -11.64
C ALA A 4 23.49 27.26 -11.90
N ARG A 5 23.39 28.56 -11.60
CA ARG A 5 22.17 29.33 -11.84
C ARG A 5 21.96 29.60 -13.33
N VAL A 6 23.03 29.88 -14.07
CA VAL A 6 22.95 30.05 -15.52
C VAL A 6 22.56 28.74 -16.22
N HIS A 7 23.04 27.60 -15.72
CA HIS A 7 22.62 26.29 -16.23
C HIS A 7 21.15 25.97 -15.93
N GLU A 8 20.65 26.34 -14.75
CA GLU A 8 19.25 26.16 -14.36
C GLU A 8 18.31 27.03 -15.22
N ASP A 9 18.65 28.30 -15.45
CA ASP A 9 17.90 29.20 -16.33
C ASP A 9 17.87 28.68 -17.79
N TYR A 10 19.02 28.22 -18.30
CA TYR A 10 19.09 27.61 -19.64
C TYR A 10 18.28 26.32 -19.73
N ALA A 11 18.33 25.46 -18.70
CA ALA A 11 17.52 24.26 -18.66
C ALA A 11 16.01 24.60 -18.67
N GLY A 12 15.59 25.57 -17.86
CA GLY A 12 14.20 26.05 -17.79
C GLY A 12 13.69 26.63 -19.11
N ALA A 13 14.55 27.27 -19.90
CA ALA A 13 14.16 27.86 -21.20
C ALA A 13 14.28 26.90 -22.39
N LEU A 14 15.34 26.06 -22.42
CA LEU A 14 15.68 25.24 -23.58
C LEU A 14 15.07 23.85 -23.55
N LEU A 15 14.92 23.21 -22.38
CA LEU A 15 14.32 21.88 -22.31
C LEU A 15 12.86 21.86 -22.78
N PRO A 16 11.98 22.81 -22.39
CA PRO A 16 10.61 22.83 -22.92
C PRO A 16 10.57 23.02 -24.44
N ARG A 17 11.48 23.82 -25.00
CA ARG A 17 11.60 24.02 -26.45
C ARG A 17 12.12 22.77 -27.15
N ALA A 18 13.12 22.10 -26.60
CA ALA A 18 13.65 20.86 -27.13
C ALA A 18 12.60 19.75 -27.11
N VAL A 19 11.81 19.66 -26.04
CA VAL A 19 10.64 18.76 -25.95
C VAL A 19 9.59 19.14 -26.98
N GLY A 20 9.28 20.43 -27.13
CA GLY A 20 8.35 20.93 -28.14
C GLY A 20 8.80 20.61 -29.57
N TYR A 21 10.09 20.80 -29.89
CA TYR A 21 10.66 20.44 -31.19
C TYR A 21 10.66 18.92 -31.42
N GLY A 22 10.96 18.13 -30.38
CA GLY A 22 10.91 16.68 -30.44
C GLY A 22 9.50 16.13 -30.68
N ALA A 23 8.50 16.71 -30.01
CA ALA A 23 7.09 16.37 -30.22
C ALA A 23 6.62 16.78 -31.62
N ALA A 24 6.91 18.01 -32.06
CA ALA A 24 6.53 18.51 -33.37
C ALA A 24 7.20 17.74 -34.53
N LEU A 25 8.41 17.20 -34.32
CA LEU A 25 9.09 16.34 -35.28
C LEU A 25 8.32 15.03 -35.51
N LEU A 26 7.85 14.40 -34.44
CA LEU A 26 7.03 13.18 -34.53
C LEU A 26 5.68 13.47 -35.19
N ASP A 27 5.03 14.56 -34.80
CA ASP A 27 3.76 14.99 -35.43
C ASP A 27 3.95 15.24 -36.93
N TYR A 28 5.09 15.83 -37.33
CA TYR A 28 5.42 16.05 -38.73
C TYR A 28 5.60 14.72 -39.49
N PHE A 29 6.43 13.80 -38.99
CA PHE A 29 6.67 12.51 -39.68
C PHE A 29 5.43 11.60 -39.76
N PHE A 30 4.51 11.69 -38.79
CA PHE A 30 3.28 10.90 -38.76
C PHE A 30 2.03 11.70 -39.17
N ARG A 31 2.19 12.82 -39.88
CA ARG A 31 1.06 13.67 -40.32
C ARG A 31 0.20 13.07 -41.44
N GLY A 32 0.77 12.11 -42.18
CA GLY A 32 0.05 11.40 -43.24
C GLY A 32 -1.00 10.46 -42.65
N ARG A 33 -2.25 10.59 -43.10
CA ARG A 33 -3.39 9.78 -42.64
C ARG A 33 -4.30 9.40 -43.80
N LEU A 34 -4.74 8.15 -43.80
CA LEU A 34 -5.78 7.64 -44.69
C LEU A 34 -7.02 7.30 -43.85
N ASP A 35 -8.18 7.72 -44.30
CA ASP A 35 -9.47 7.24 -43.80
C ASP A 35 -10.08 6.35 -44.87
N VAL A 36 -9.75 5.07 -44.79
CA VAL A 36 -10.09 4.07 -45.80
C VAL A 36 -10.71 2.86 -45.11
N ASP A 37 -11.61 2.18 -45.82
CA ASP A 37 -12.32 1.00 -45.36
C ASP A 37 -12.53 0.00 -46.51
N LEU A 38 -12.86 -1.24 -46.17
CA LEU A 38 -13.22 -2.28 -47.12
C LEU A 38 -14.74 -2.34 -47.27
N VAL A 39 -15.22 -2.21 -48.50
CA VAL A 39 -16.64 -2.29 -48.84
C VAL A 39 -16.83 -3.43 -49.83
N ASP A 40 -17.82 -4.27 -49.56
CA ASP A 40 -18.27 -5.34 -50.45
C ASP A 40 -19.51 -4.87 -51.22
N ASP A 41 -19.47 -4.86 -52.55
CA ASP A 41 -20.58 -4.48 -53.41
C ASP A 41 -20.74 -5.44 -54.61
N ASP A 42 -21.66 -5.15 -55.52
CA ASP A 42 -21.98 -6.03 -56.65
C ASP A 42 -20.77 -6.30 -57.59
N ASP A 43 -19.72 -5.45 -57.53
CA ASP A 43 -18.47 -5.57 -58.30
C ASP A 43 -17.33 -6.23 -57.49
N GLY A 44 -17.61 -6.63 -56.23
CA GLY A 44 -16.70 -7.34 -55.32
C GLY A 44 -16.02 -6.45 -54.26
N LEU A 45 -15.21 -7.06 -53.40
CA LEU A 45 -14.54 -6.37 -52.30
C LEU A 45 -13.56 -5.30 -52.82
N ARG A 46 -13.69 -4.08 -52.32
CA ARG A 46 -12.84 -2.93 -52.67
C ARG A 46 -12.47 -2.09 -51.47
N LEU A 47 -11.27 -1.51 -51.51
CA LEU A 47 -10.84 -0.43 -50.63
C LEU A 47 -11.42 0.89 -51.14
N VAL A 48 -12.10 1.64 -50.28
CA VAL A 48 -12.60 3.00 -50.56
C VAL A 48 -12.25 3.93 -49.41
N GLY A 49 -12.18 5.23 -49.66
CA GLY A 49 -11.94 6.19 -48.59
C GLY A 49 -11.51 7.58 -49.06
N THR A 50 -10.96 8.35 -48.13
CA THR A 50 -10.55 9.75 -48.32
C THR A 50 -9.15 10.01 -47.76
N ASN A 51 -8.54 11.11 -48.21
CA ASN A 51 -7.32 11.63 -47.61
C ASN A 51 -7.63 12.31 -46.27
N ALA A 52 -7.19 11.74 -45.16
CA ALA A 52 -7.38 12.30 -43.81
C ALA A 52 -6.18 13.15 -43.34
N SER A 53 -5.18 13.35 -44.20
CA SER A 53 -4.03 14.21 -43.93
C SER A 53 -4.43 15.69 -44.03
N THR A 54 -3.67 16.58 -43.37
CA THR A 54 -3.84 18.03 -43.53
C THR A 54 -3.21 18.57 -44.82
N ASP A 55 -2.30 17.80 -45.43
CA ASP A 55 -1.69 18.10 -46.72
C ASP A 55 -2.37 17.29 -47.84
N ALA A 56 -2.30 17.81 -49.07
CA ALA A 56 -2.74 17.05 -50.24
C ALA A 56 -1.79 15.88 -50.52
N LEU A 57 -2.37 14.73 -50.87
CA LEU A 57 -1.66 13.65 -51.55
C LEU A 57 -1.54 14.03 -53.03
N ASP A 58 -0.35 13.89 -53.60
CA ASP A 58 -0.15 14.29 -55.00
C ASP A 58 0.90 13.40 -55.68
N GLY A 59 0.50 12.70 -56.74
CA GLY A 59 1.39 11.82 -57.50
C GLY A 59 1.95 10.68 -56.64
N GLY A 60 1.39 9.49 -56.81
CA GLY A 60 1.81 8.31 -56.07
C GLY A 60 0.98 7.08 -56.38
N THR A 61 1.09 6.06 -55.55
CA THR A 61 0.30 4.84 -55.67
C THR A 61 -0.34 4.45 -54.34
N LEU A 62 -1.58 3.96 -54.39
CA LEU A 62 -2.26 3.27 -53.30
C LEU A 62 -2.25 1.76 -53.58
N THR A 63 -1.72 0.98 -52.65
CA THR A 63 -1.64 -0.48 -52.75
C THR A 63 -2.19 -1.10 -51.47
N LEU A 64 -3.03 -2.11 -51.60
CA LEU A 64 -3.49 -2.91 -50.47
C LEU A 64 -2.57 -4.12 -50.30
N TYR A 65 -2.21 -4.42 -49.07
CA TYR A 65 -1.53 -5.65 -48.68
C TYR A 65 -2.43 -6.47 -47.78
N ALA A 66 -2.31 -7.79 -47.82
CA ALA A 66 -2.94 -8.70 -46.88
C ALA A 66 -1.85 -9.47 -46.13
N ASP A 67 -2.07 -9.65 -44.83
CA ASP A 67 -1.29 -10.60 -44.05
C ASP A 67 -1.93 -11.98 -44.27
N GLY A 68 -1.21 -12.87 -44.95
CA GLY A 68 -1.68 -14.24 -45.19
C GLY A 68 -1.63 -15.10 -43.93
N ASP A 69 -2.26 -16.28 -43.98
CA ASP A 69 -2.31 -17.21 -42.85
C ASP A 69 -0.91 -17.61 -42.34
N ASP A 70 0.09 -17.62 -43.22
CA ASP A 70 1.50 -17.87 -42.88
C ASP A 70 2.25 -16.67 -42.29
N GLY A 71 1.55 -15.58 -41.96
CA GLY A 71 2.11 -14.36 -41.38
C GLY A 71 2.93 -13.52 -42.37
N LEU A 72 2.99 -13.90 -43.64
CA LEU A 72 3.69 -13.13 -44.68
C LEU A 72 2.76 -12.09 -45.29
N ARG A 73 3.21 -10.84 -45.29
CA ARG A 73 2.53 -9.74 -45.98
C ARG A 73 2.74 -9.85 -47.48
N ARG A 74 1.64 -9.90 -48.23
CA ARG A 74 1.66 -9.96 -49.71
C ARG A 74 0.74 -8.89 -50.30
N PRO A 75 1.01 -8.41 -51.53
CA PRO A 75 0.08 -7.55 -52.24
C PRO A 75 -1.30 -8.22 -52.34
N ALA A 76 -2.34 -7.46 -51.98
CA ALA A 76 -3.75 -7.83 -52.07
C ALA A 76 -4.49 -6.94 -53.07
N SER A 77 -3.77 -6.13 -53.83
CA SER A 77 -4.25 -5.37 -54.97
C SER A 77 -3.08 -5.07 -55.91
N GLU A 78 -3.39 -4.60 -57.12
CA GLU A 78 -2.43 -3.83 -57.91
C GLU A 78 -2.21 -2.44 -57.30
N SER A 79 -1.09 -1.80 -57.63
CA SER A 79 -0.81 -0.42 -57.24
C SER A 79 -1.59 0.55 -58.13
N ILE A 80 -2.52 1.29 -57.55
CA ILE A 80 -3.36 2.26 -58.29
C ILE A 80 -2.79 3.66 -58.15
N ALA A 81 -2.67 4.37 -59.27
CA ALA A 81 -2.19 5.75 -59.29
C ALA A 81 -3.14 6.69 -58.53
N VAL A 82 -2.59 7.46 -57.60
CA VAL A 82 -3.30 8.52 -56.87
C VAL A 82 -2.91 9.86 -57.49
N GLY A 83 -3.91 10.54 -58.04
CA GLY A 83 -3.77 11.93 -58.51
C GLY A 83 -3.71 12.91 -57.32
N ARG A 84 -4.00 14.18 -57.58
CA ARG A 84 -4.08 15.16 -56.49
C ARG A 84 -5.36 14.97 -55.68
N ALA A 85 -5.24 14.66 -54.40
CA ALA A 85 -6.33 14.55 -53.43
C ALA A 85 -6.07 15.46 -52.22
N GLY A 86 -6.84 16.54 -52.09
CA GLY A 86 -6.80 17.43 -50.93
C GLY A 86 -7.33 16.79 -49.66
N PRO A 87 -7.24 17.48 -48.51
CA PRO A 87 -7.82 17.01 -47.26
C PRO A 87 -9.33 16.76 -47.40
N GLY A 88 -9.77 15.53 -47.10
CA GLY A 88 -11.16 15.07 -47.22
C GLY A 88 -11.57 14.64 -48.63
N ASP A 89 -10.73 14.81 -49.66
CA ASP A 89 -11.05 14.38 -51.01
C ASP A 89 -11.03 12.84 -51.14
N PRO A 90 -11.88 12.26 -52.00
CA PRO A 90 -11.94 10.82 -52.21
C PRO A 90 -10.66 10.28 -52.86
N LEU A 91 -10.29 9.07 -52.45
CA LEU A 91 -9.22 8.28 -53.04
C LEU A 91 -9.78 7.34 -54.11
N PRO A 92 -8.97 6.93 -55.11
CA PRO A 92 -9.40 5.92 -56.07
C PRO A 92 -9.76 4.62 -55.37
N ALA A 93 -10.88 4.01 -55.76
CA ALA A 93 -11.27 2.70 -55.27
C ALA A 93 -10.27 1.64 -55.74
N VAL A 94 -9.85 0.75 -54.84
CA VAL A 94 -8.86 -0.30 -55.14
C VAL A 94 -9.52 -1.67 -55.01
N PRO A 95 -9.71 -2.43 -56.11
CA PRO A 95 -10.22 -3.79 -56.05
C PRO A 95 -9.30 -4.70 -55.27
N VAL A 96 -9.86 -5.55 -54.42
CA VAL A 96 -9.10 -6.52 -53.63
C VAL A 96 -8.91 -7.81 -54.44
N THR A 97 -7.66 -8.19 -54.67
CA THR A 97 -7.25 -9.42 -55.36
C THR A 97 -6.48 -10.39 -54.45
N GLY A 98 -6.38 -10.07 -53.16
CA GLY A 98 -5.68 -10.86 -52.15
C GLY A 98 -6.33 -12.20 -51.79
N PRO A 99 -5.67 -13.04 -50.97
CA PRO A 99 -6.17 -14.37 -50.63
C PRO A 99 -7.53 -14.30 -49.93
N ALA A 100 -8.45 -15.16 -50.34
CA ALA A 100 -9.75 -15.30 -49.72
C ALA A 100 -9.59 -15.66 -48.23
N GLY A 101 -10.26 -14.93 -47.34
CA GLY A 101 -10.21 -15.17 -45.89
C GLY A 101 -9.14 -14.39 -45.12
N ALA A 102 -8.35 -13.52 -45.77
CA ALA A 102 -7.48 -12.60 -45.05
C ALA A 102 -8.30 -11.68 -44.12
N GLU A 103 -7.89 -11.57 -42.85
CA GLU A 103 -8.61 -10.77 -41.86
C GLU A 103 -7.87 -9.50 -41.44
N ARG A 104 -6.66 -9.32 -41.95
CA ARG A 104 -5.83 -8.15 -41.72
C ARG A 104 -5.27 -7.65 -43.03
N PHE A 105 -5.63 -6.43 -43.37
CA PHE A 105 -5.15 -5.71 -44.55
C PHE A 105 -4.40 -4.45 -44.14
N VAL A 106 -3.50 -3.99 -45.01
CA VAL A 106 -2.79 -2.72 -44.84
C VAL A 106 -2.84 -1.95 -46.15
N ALA A 107 -3.57 -0.84 -46.16
CA ALA A 107 -3.54 0.11 -47.25
C ALA A 107 -2.27 0.97 -47.14
N VAL A 108 -1.52 1.08 -48.22
CA VAL A 108 -0.26 1.82 -48.28
C VAL A 108 -0.30 2.82 -49.43
N TYR A 109 -0.26 4.10 -49.10
CA TYR A 109 0.04 5.16 -50.04
C TYR A 109 1.55 5.39 -50.10
N THR A 110 2.08 5.63 -51.30
CA THR A 110 3.47 6.05 -51.52
C THR A 110 3.48 7.14 -52.58
N GLY A 111 3.92 8.35 -52.23
CA GLY A 111 3.86 9.51 -53.12
C GLY A 111 4.16 10.84 -52.41
N THR A 112 3.72 11.97 -52.95
CA THR A 112 3.97 13.28 -52.31
C THR A 112 3.01 13.57 -51.16
N LEU A 113 3.56 14.04 -50.03
CA LEU A 113 2.80 14.69 -48.95
C LEU A 113 3.51 15.99 -48.52
N GLY A 114 2.95 17.14 -48.89
CA GLY A 114 3.60 18.43 -48.66
C GLY A 114 4.92 18.56 -49.41
N GLU A 115 6.04 18.72 -48.67
CA GLU A 115 7.39 18.83 -49.24
C GLU A 115 8.11 17.48 -49.45
N GLU A 116 7.51 16.36 -49.00
CA GLU A 116 8.06 15.01 -49.17
C GLU A 116 7.79 14.48 -50.58
N ARG A 117 8.47 15.05 -51.57
CA ARG A 117 8.36 14.67 -52.98
C ARG A 117 9.28 13.50 -53.32
N PRO A 118 8.86 12.54 -54.16
CA PRO A 118 9.75 11.49 -54.67
C PRO A 118 10.98 12.09 -55.35
N ALA A 119 12.17 11.60 -54.98
CA ALA A 119 13.44 12.08 -55.53
C ALA A 119 14.52 10.97 -55.51
N GLY A 120 14.94 10.51 -56.69
CA GLY A 120 15.93 9.42 -56.79
C GLY A 120 15.43 8.13 -56.14
N ALA A 121 16.14 7.65 -55.12
CA ALA A 121 15.74 6.47 -54.35
C ALA A 121 14.75 6.79 -53.21
N PHE A 122 14.46 8.06 -52.94
CA PHE A 122 13.47 8.46 -51.94
C PHE A 122 12.06 8.34 -52.55
N PRO A 123 11.19 7.45 -52.03
CA PRO A 123 9.89 7.18 -52.63
C PRO A 123 8.83 8.26 -52.37
N GLY A 124 9.18 9.33 -51.65
CA GLY A 124 8.22 10.28 -51.10
C GLY A 124 7.68 9.82 -49.73
N ALA A 125 6.55 10.39 -49.33
CA ALA A 125 5.84 9.99 -48.13
C ALA A 125 5.23 8.59 -48.28
N VAL A 126 5.29 7.80 -47.21
CA VAL A 126 4.65 6.49 -47.11
C VAL A 126 3.62 6.53 -45.99
N ILE A 127 2.35 6.30 -46.31
CA ILE A 127 1.25 6.33 -45.34
C ILE A 127 0.60 4.95 -45.29
N GLY A 128 0.64 4.31 -44.12
CA GLY A 128 0.03 3.01 -43.89
C GLY A 128 -1.24 3.11 -43.03
N LYS A 129 -2.32 2.44 -43.42
CA LYS A 129 -3.52 2.23 -42.61
C LYS A 129 -3.81 0.73 -42.52
N VAL A 130 -3.86 0.21 -41.29
CA VAL A 130 -4.27 -1.17 -41.03
C VAL A 130 -5.80 -1.24 -40.99
N LEU A 131 -6.37 -2.23 -41.66
CA LEU A 131 -7.79 -2.52 -41.76
C LEU A 131 -8.03 -3.96 -41.31
N GLY A 132 -8.99 -4.16 -40.41
CA GLY A 132 -9.21 -5.46 -39.77
C GLY A 132 -8.12 -5.84 -38.75
N GLY A 133 -8.16 -7.08 -38.27
CA GLY A 133 -7.19 -7.63 -37.32
C GLY A 133 -7.38 -7.28 -35.84
N VAL A 134 -8.43 -6.53 -35.45
CA VAL A 134 -8.83 -6.40 -34.04
C VAL A 134 -9.71 -7.61 -33.69
N ARG A 135 -9.07 -8.72 -33.36
CA ARG A 135 -9.75 -9.87 -32.77
C ARG A 135 -9.76 -9.70 -31.25
N VAL A 136 -10.94 -9.55 -30.66
CA VAL A 136 -11.09 -9.68 -29.21
C VAL A 136 -11.40 -11.16 -28.94
N GLU A 137 -10.37 -11.92 -28.57
CA GLU A 137 -10.56 -13.24 -27.97
C GLU A 137 -10.74 -13.08 -26.46
N GLU A 138 -11.79 -13.68 -25.93
CA GLU A 138 -12.16 -13.53 -24.53
C GLU A 138 -12.31 -14.91 -23.90
N VAL A 139 -11.61 -15.12 -22.79
CA VAL A 139 -11.83 -16.26 -21.90
C VAL A 139 -12.71 -15.79 -20.77
N PHE A 140 -13.86 -16.44 -20.59
CA PHE A 140 -14.84 -16.01 -19.61
C PHE A 140 -15.52 -17.21 -18.96
N LEU A 141 -16.05 -16.98 -17.75
CA LEU A 141 -16.88 -17.93 -17.04
C LEU A 141 -18.34 -17.63 -17.36
N ASP A 142 -19.04 -18.58 -17.99
CA ASP A 142 -20.45 -18.41 -18.33
C ASP A 142 -21.33 -18.81 -17.14
N GLY A 143 -21.88 -17.80 -16.46
CA GLY A 143 -22.82 -17.99 -15.35
C GLY A 143 -24.21 -18.49 -15.76
N GLY A 144 -24.51 -18.56 -17.06
CA GLY A 144 -25.74 -19.17 -17.58
C GLY A 144 -25.73 -20.70 -17.55
N ASP A 145 -24.54 -21.31 -17.49
CA ASP A 145 -24.39 -22.75 -17.32
C ASP A 145 -24.54 -23.15 -15.84
N THR A 146 -25.01 -24.37 -15.58
CA THR A 146 -25.10 -24.92 -14.21
C THR A 146 -24.38 -26.27 -14.14
N PRO A 147 -23.20 -26.35 -13.47
CA PRO A 147 -22.44 -25.23 -12.88
C PRO A 147 -21.86 -24.29 -13.94
N PRO A 148 -21.40 -23.08 -13.58
CA PRO A 148 -20.74 -22.17 -14.50
C PRO A 148 -19.51 -22.80 -15.16
N ARG A 149 -19.36 -22.61 -16.47
CA ARG A 149 -18.29 -23.25 -17.28
C ARG A 149 -17.41 -22.23 -17.97
N TRP A 150 -16.13 -22.54 -18.07
CA TRP A 150 -15.16 -21.74 -18.80
C TRP A 150 -15.32 -21.91 -20.31
N LYS A 151 -15.39 -20.79 -21.01
CA LYS A 151 -15.56 -20.71 -22.46
C LYS A 151 -14.55 -19.76 -23.08
N LEU A 152 -14.19 -20.02 -24.33
CA LEU A 152 -13.42 -19.13 -25.18
C LEU A 152 -14.36 -18.55 -26.25
N ARG A 153 -14.47 -17.23 -26.33
CA ARG A 153 -15.12 -16.52 -27.42
C ARG A 153 -14.08 -16.08 -28.43
N THR A 154 -14.33 -16.39 -29.69
CA THR A 154 -13.58 -15.89 -30.85
C THR A 154 -14.56 -15.31 -31.88
N PRO A 155 -14.09 -14.66 -32.95
CA PRO A 155 -14.97 -14.24 -34.05
C PRO A 155 -15.74 -15.40 -34.71
N LYS A 156 -15.28 -16.65 -34.58
CA LYS A 156 -15.93 -17.83 -35.15
C LYS A 156 -17.01 -18.43 -34.25
N GLY A 157 -17.09 -18.02 -32.99
CA GLY A 157 -18.10 -18.52 -32.07
C GLY A 157 -17.62 -18.60 -30.62
N VAL A 158 -18.38 -19.37 -29.83
CA VAL A 158 -18.10 -19.62 -28.41
C VAL A 158 -17.85 -21.11 -28.22
N PHE A 159 -16.74 -21.43 -27.59
CA PHE A 159 -16.21 -22.79 -27.46
C PHE A 159 -16.07 -23.16 -25.99
N LEU A 160 -16.53 -24.36 -25.62
CA LEU A 160 -16.34 -24.90 -24.28
C LEU A 160 -14.87 -25.30 -24.09
N LEU A 161 -14.28 -24.94 -22.96
CA LEU A 161 -12.91 -25.34 -22.62
C LEU A 161 -12.93 -26.66 -21.84
N THR A 162 -12.20 -27.66 -22.33
CA THR A 162 -12.03 -28.95 -21.65
C THR A 162 -10.55 -29.21 -21.33
N PRO A 163 -10.26 -29.93 -20.23
CA PRO A 163 -8.93 -30.43 -19.96
C PRO A 163 -8.54 -31.57 -20.92
N ALA A 164 -7.24 -31.87 -20.97
CA ALA A 164 -6.66 -32.83 -21.91
C ALA A 164 -7.12 -34.28 -21.75
N ASP A 165 -7.62 -34.65 -20.57
CA ASP A 165 -8.20 -35.96 -20.30
C ASP A 165 -9.64 -36.09 -20.84
N GLY A 166 -10.21 -35.01 -21.39
CA GLY A 166 -11.49 -35.01 -22.10
C GLY A 166 -12.70 -35.33 -21.22
N ALA A 167 -12.54 -35.33 -19.89
CA ALA A 167 -13.53 -35.88 -18.99
C ALA A 167 -14.79 -35.00 -18.87
N SER A 168 -14.63 -33.68 -18.72
CA SER A 168 -15.73 -32.71 -18.57
C SER A 168 -15.24 -31.28 -18.82
N PRO A 169 -16.12 -30.35 -19.25
CA PRO A 169 -15.78 -28.92 -19.36
C PRO A 169 -15.27 -28.35 -18.05
N LEU A 170 -14.29 -27.45 -18.12
CA LEU A 170 -13.75 -26.74 -16.96
C LEU A 170 -14.82 -25.86 -16.32
N THR A 171 -14.87 -25.86 -15.00
CA THR A 171 -15.87 -25.16 -14.19
C THR A 171 -15.24 -24.16 -13.21
N ALA A 172 -16.09 -23.41 -12.51
CA ALA A 172 -15.68 -22.54 -11.42
C ALA A 172 -15.04 -23.31 -10.23
N ASP A 173 -15.37 -24.60 -10.06
CA ASP A 173 -14.79 -25.44 -8.99
C ASP A 173 -13.35 -25.85 -9.34
N ASP A 174 -13.04 -25.99 -10.64
CA ASP A 174 -11.68 -26.27 -11.11
C ASP A 174 -10.80 -25.02 -10.99
N PHE A 175 -11.29 -23.88 -11.48
CA PHE A 175 -10.60 -22.61 -11.50
C PHE A 175 -11.56 -21.45 -11.21
N GLU A 176 -11.25 -20.67 -10.16
CA GLU A 176 -11.99 -19.44 -9.82
C GLU A 176 -11.62 -18.28 -10.75
N ALA A 177 -10.45 -18.36 -11.40
CA ALA A 177 -9.99 -17.39 -12.37
C ALA A 177 -9.20 -18.08 -13.48
N MET A 178 -9.46 -17.68 -14.73
CA MET A 178 -8.70 -18.08 -15.90
C MET A 178 -8.44 -16.86 -16.78
N ARG A 179 -7.22 -16.76 -17.32
CA ARG A 179 -6.79 -15.65 -18.19
C ARG A 179 -5.74 -16.09 -19.20
N TRP A 180 -5.46 -15.21 -20.15
CA TRP A 180 -4.34 -15.34 -21.08
C TRP A 180 -2.98 -15.21 -20.37
N GLY A 181 -2.01 -16.00 -20.85
CA GLY A 181 -0.60 -15.92 -20.46
C GLY A 181 0.20 -14.92 -21.32
N ASP A 182 1.52 -15.06 -21.29
CA ASP A 182 2.42 -14.19 -22.05
C ASP A 182 2.40 -14.51 -23.56
N GLY A 183 2.22 -15.79 -23.91
CA GLY A 183 2.06 -16.26 -25.29
C GLY A 183 0.64 -16.11 -25.84
N GLN A 184 0.51 -16.09 -27.17
CA GLN A 184 -0.77 -15.92 -27.90
C GLN A 184 -1.75 -17.09 -27.72
N ASP A 185 -1.24 -18.24 -27.28
CA ASP A 185 -1.98 -19.51 -27.24
C ASP A 185 -1.97 -20.11 -25.84
N GLN A 186 -1.72 -19.31 -24.81
CA GLN A 186 -1.53 -19.80 -23.45
C GLN A 186 -2.62 -19.32 -22.52
N LEU A 187 -3.20 -20.23 -21.74
CA LEU A 187 -4.12 -19.93 -20.66
C LEU A 187 -3.50 -20.33 -19.32
N VAL A 188 -3.83 -19.58 -18.28
CA VAL A 188 -3.50 -19.92 -16.89
C VAL A 188 -4.77 -19.89 -16.05
N GLY A 189 -5.03 -21.00 -15.36
CA GLY A 189 -6.11 -21.16 -14.38
C GLY A 189 -5.55 -21.13 -12.96
N ARG A 190 -6.27 -20.45 -12.05
CA ARG A 190 -6.03 -20.45 -10.60
C ARG A 190 -7.25 -21.04 -9.89
N SER A 191 -7.06 -22.08 -9.09
CA SER A 191 -8.12 -22.63 -8.23
C SER A 191 -8.28 -21.76 -6.98
N ALA A 192 -9.27 -22.07 -6.15
CA ALA A 192 -9.31 -21.50 -4.81
C ALA A 192 -8.03 -21.84 -4.02
N PHE A 193 -7.54 -20.87 -3.25
CA PHE A 193 -6.41 -20.98 -2.33
C PHE A 193 -6.86 -20.83 -0.87
N GLY A 194 -6.08 -21.37 0.05
CA GLY A 194 -6.33 -21.36 1.50
C GLY A 194 -6.42 -22.76 2.13
N PRO A 195 -6.68 -22.85 3.44
CA PRO A 195 -6.76 -24.11 4.16
C PRO A 195 -7.86 -25.02 3.58
N GLY A 196 -7.51 -26.28 3.27
CA GLY A 196 -8.46 -27.25 2.71
C GLY A 196 -8.91 -26.97 1.26
N ARG A 197 -8.29 -26.02 0.57
CA ARG A 197 -8.56 -25.71 -0.85
C ARG A 197 -7.58 -26.44 -1.79
N PRO A 198 -7.86 -26.50 -3.10
CA PRO A 198 -6.97 -27.18 -4.05
C PRO A 198 -5.59 -26.50 -4.20
N ASN A 199 -5.49 -25.19 -3.94
CA ASN A 199 -4.23 -24.42 -3.96
C ASN A 199 -3.39 -24.65 -5.24
N ARG A 200 -4.05 -24.68 -6.40
CA ARG A 200 -3.48 -25.08 -7.68
C ARG A 200 -3.45 -23.92 -8.67
N VAL A 201 -2.35 -23.83 -9.42
CA VAL A 201 -2.21 -23.03 -10.63
C VAL A 201 -1.85 -23.96 -11.77
N ALA A 202 -2.51 -23.84 -12.91
CA ALA A 202 -2.23 -24.67 -14.08
C ALA A 202 -2.20 -23.85 -15.36
N ALA A 203 -1.27 -24.16 -16.25
CA ALA A 203 -1.14 -23.55 -17.55
C ALA A 203 -1.47 -24.55 -18.66
N TYR A 204 -2.09 -24.02 -19.70
CA TYR A 204 -2.58 -24.76 -20.84
C TYR A 204 -2.24 -24.05 -22.14
N ALA A 205 -2.01 -24.81 -23.19
CA ALA A 205 -1.97 -24.32 -24.56
C ALA A 205 -3.36 -24.50 -25.20
N VAL A 206 -3.85 -23.47 -25.87
CA VAL A 206 -5.02 -23.48 -26.74
C VAL A 206 -4.56 -24.03 -28.09
N PRO A 207 -4.98 -25.23 -28.52
CA PRO A 207 -4.52 -25.77 -29.78
C PRO A 207 -5.05 -24.93 -30.94
N ARG A 208 -4.14 -24.57 -31.85
CA ARG A 208 -4.47 -23.88 -33.10
C ARG A 208 -4.06 -24.71 -34.30
N LEU A 209 -4.70 -24.46 -35.44
CA LEU A 209 -4.31 -25.04 -36.72
C LEU A 209 -2.87 -24.61 -37.06
N PRO A 210 -2.06 -25.46 -37.71
CA PRO A 210 -0.69 -25.11 -38.06
C PRO A 210 -0.61 -23.82 -38.87
N SER A 211 0.24 -22.89 -38.44
CA SER A 211 0.38 -21.56 -39.07
C SER A 211 -0.97 -20.86 -39.24
N SER A 212 -1.83 -20.96 -38.24
CA SER A 212 -3.12 -20.29 -38.25
C SER A 212 -3.46 -19.83 -36.84
N ILE A 213 -4.22 -18.75 -36.77
CA ILE A 213 -4.82 -18.24 -35.55
C ILE A 213 -6.14 -18.95 -35.23
N GLU A 214 -6.63 -19.83 -36.09
CA GLU A 214 -7.85 -20.59 -35.86
C GLU A 214 -7.64 -21.72 -34.85
N ILE A 215 -8.57 -21.81 -33.90
CA ILE A 215 -8.54 -22.84 -32.86
C ILE A 215 -8.96 -24.20 -33.41
N VAL A 216 -8.37 -25.27 -32.86
CA VAL A 216 -8.81 -26.63 -33.14
C VAL A 216 -9.97 -26.94 -32.20
N ALA A 217 -11.16 -27.03 -32.76
CA ALA A 217 -12.38 -27.38 -32.04
C ALA A 217 -13.02 -28.66 -32.58
N GLU A 218 -13.70 -29.39 -31.70
CA GLU A 218 -14.45 -30.60 -32.01
C GLU A 218 -15.93 -30.39 -31.68
N ASP A 219 -16.83 -30.84 -32.56
CA ASP A 219 -18.26 -30.82 -32.28
C ASP A 219 -18.60 -31.81 -31.16
N ALA A 220 -19.25 -31.31 -30.10
CA ALA A 220 -19.72 -32.15 -29.00
C ALA A 220 -21.22 -31.90 -28.72
N PRO A 221 -21.92 -32.82 -28.03
CA PRO A 221 -23.35 -32.69 -27.72
C PRO A 221 -23.72 -31.41 -26.95
N GLY A 222 -22.75 -30.78 -26.27
CA GLY A 222 -22.91 -29.53 -25.51
C GLY A 222 -22.49 -28.27 -26.25
N GLY A 223 -22.14 -28.36 -27.54
CA GLY A 223 -21.53 -27.29 -28.33
C GLY A 223 -20.09 -27.60 -28.75
N PRO A 224 -19.45 -26.75 -29.56
CA PRO A 224 -18.08 -26.96 -30.00
C PRO A 224 -17.10 -26.83 -28.82
N VAL A 225 -16.12 -27.71 -28.75
CA VAL A 225 -15.20 -27.88 -27.63
C VAL A 225 -13.76 -27.66 -28.07
N VAL A 226 -12.98 -26.98 -27.25
CA VAL A 226 -11.52 -26.87 -27.40
C VAL A 226 -10.86 -27.65 -26.27
N THR A 227 -10.18 -28.74 -26.62
CA THR A 227 -9.42 -29.57 -25.68
C THR A 227 -8.04 -28.95 -25.43
N LEU A 228 -7.88 -28.38 -24.25
CA LEU A 228 -6.64 -27.72 -23.83
C LEU A 228 -5.49 -28.71 -23.64
N ARG A 229 -4.27 -28.33 -24.05
CA ARG A 229 -3.06 -29.14 -23.84
C ARG A 229 -2.31 -28.66 -22.59
N PRO A 230 -1.89 -29.53 -21.66
CA PRO A 230 -1.24 -29.09 -20.44
C PRO A 230 0.18 -28.58 -20.75
N ILE A 231 0.55 -27.45 -20.15
CA ILE A 231 1.91 -26.89 -20.19
C ILE A 231 2.62 -27.18 -18.87
N ALA A 232 2.03 -26.72 -17.76
CA ALA A 232 2.58 -26.86 -16.42
C ALA A 232 1.46 -26.88 -15.38
N SER A 233 1.71 -27.49 -14.23
CA SER A 233 0.80 -27.47 -13.08
C SER A 233 1.61 -27.34 -11.81
N PHE A 234 1.15 -26.49 -10.91
CA PHE A 234 1.70 -26.27 -9.59
C PHE A 234 0.60 -26.41 -8.56
N THR A 235 0.87 -27.14 -7.48
CA THR A 235 0.03 -27.18 -6.28
C THR A 235 0.89 -26.76 -5.11
N LEU A 236 0.37 -25.84 -4.29
CA LEU A 236 1.08 -25.31 -3.13
C LEU A 236 1.50 -26.47 -2.20
N PRO A 237 2.81 -26.67 -1.96
CA PRO A 237 3.26 -27.71 -1.04
C PRO A 237 2.76 -27.47 0.38
N GLN A 238 2.59 -28.54 1.16
CA GLN A 238 2.19 -28.41 2.57
C GLN A 238 3.21 -27.60 3.40
N ALA A 239 4.50 -27.75 3.09
CA ALA A 239 5.57 -26.96 3.72
C ALA A 239 5.64 -25.50 3.21
N GLY A 240 4.87 -25.17 2.18
CA GLY A 240 4.88 -23.88 1.50
C GLY A 240 6.10 -23.63 0.62
N VAL A 241 6.17 -22.42 0.06
CA VAL A 241 7.29 -21.93 -0.76
C VAL A 241 7.98 -20.78 -0.03
N SER A 242 9.27 -20.90 0.26
CA SER A 242 10.08 -19.84 0.88
C SER A 242 10.16 -18.62 -0.03
N LEU A 243 10.03 -17.41 0.52
CA LEU A 243 10.41 -16.17 -0.16
C LEU A 243 11.85 -15.73 0.12
N ASP A 244 12.61 -16.55 0.85
CA ASP A 244 13.98 -16.29 1.27
C ASP A 244 14.12 -14.96 2.04
N THR A 245 13.07 -14.61 2.78
CA THR A 245 13.01 -13.40 3.60
C THR A 245 12.78 -13.77 5.06
N THR A 246 13.62 -13.25 5.94
CA THR A 246 13.46 -13.36 7.40
C THR A 246 13.14 -11.99 7.99
N VAL A 247 12.12 -11.93 8.82
CA VAL A 247 11.72 -10.72 9.56
C VAL A 247 12.12 -10.90 11.02
N SER A 248 12.87 -9.93 11.56
CA SER A 248 13.17 -9.82 12.98
C SER A 248 12.53 -8.55 13.54
N LEU A 249 11.70 -8.74 14.57
CA LEU A 249 10.97 -7.69 15.26
C LEU A 249 11.51 -7.59 16.67
N ASP A 250 12.03 -6.43 17.04
CA ASP A 250 12.50 -6.14 18.38
C ASP A 250 11.82 -4.88 18.88
N GLN A 251 11.09 -4.99 19.98
CA GLN A 251 10.48 -3.84 20.65
C GLN A 251 10.88 -3.79 22.11
N THR A 252 11.21 -2.60 22.61
CA THR A 252 11.37 -2.34 24.04
C THR A 252 10.42 -1.24 24.47
N LEU A 253 9.59 -1.52 25.47
CA LEU A 253 8.76 -0.53 26.15
C LEU A 253 9.36 -0.19 27.51
N GLU A 254 9.76 1.07 27.68
CA GLU A 254 10.23 1.60 28.96
C GLU A 254 9.04 2.13 29.74
N TYR A 255 8.64 1.39 30.79
CA TYR A 255 7.57 1.77 31.68
C TYR A 255 8.10 2.47 32.93
N ARG A 256 7.58 3.66 33.20
CA ARG A 256 7.88 4.41 34.42
C ARG A 256 6.60 4.83 35.11
N GLN A 257 6.57 4.67 36.44
CA GLN A 257 5.54 5.22 37.29
C GLN A 257 6.12 6.23 38.27
N GLN A 258 5.51 7.42 38.34
CA GLN A 258 5.92 8.48 39.26
C GLN A 258 4.77 8.94 40.17
N SER A 259 5.12 9.54 41.30
CA SER A 259 4.19 10.27 42.17
C SER A 259 4.86 11.54 42.71
N VAL A 260 4.04 12.53 43.08
CA VAL A 260 4.49 13.69 43.84
C VAL A 260 4.15 13.47 45.31
N GLU A 261 5.08 13.74 46.22
CA GLU A 261 4.91 13.56 47.65
C GLU A 261 5.23 14.85 48.40
N TYR A 262 4.48 15.17 49.45
CA TYR A 262 4.82 16.28 50.33
C TYR A 262 4.29 16.08 51.75
N GLU A 263 4.91 16.78 52.71
CA GLU A 263 4.50 16.79 54.10
C GLU A 263 3.69 18.05 54.43
N ARG A 264 2.65 17.87 55.23
CA ARG A 264 1.76 18.94 55.69
C ARG A 264 1.54 18.84 57.18
N THR A 265 1.80 19.91 57.92
CA THR A 265 1.48 19.98 59.36
C THR A 265 0.37 20.99 59.61
N VAL A 266 -0.75 20.54 60.19
CA VAL A 266 -1.78 21.43 60.73
C VAL A 266 -1.38 21.85 62.13
N VAL A 267 -1.26 23.15 62.35
CA VAL A 267 -0.97 23.69 63.69
C VAL A 267 -2.28 24.07 64.35
N LEU A 268 -2.58 23.40 65.46
CA LEU A 268 -3.74 23.67 66.31
C LEU A 268 -3.28 24.37 67.59
N GLN A 269 -3.79 25.58 67.82
CA GLN A 269 -3.50 26.36 69.02
C GLN A 269 -4.61 26.16 70.04
N TRP A 270 -4.25 25.88 71.28
CA TRP A 270 -5.21 25.90 72.39
C TRP A 270 -5.73 27.31 72.61
N THR A 271 -7.05 27.45 72.62
CA THR A 271 -7.73 28.72 72.90
C THR A 271 -8.82 28.50 73.94
N VAL A 272 -8.99 29.49 74.82
CA VAL A 272 -10.10 29.53 75.77
C VAL A 272 -11.01 30.67 75.30
N PRO A 273 -12.21 30.38 74.74
CA PRO A 273 -13.06 31.40 74.14
C PRO A 273 -13.47 32.49 75.14
N ILE A 274 -13.74 32.08 76.39
CA ILE A 274 -14.09 32.95 77.51
C ILE A 274 -13.76 32.24 78.85
N PRO A 275 -13.37 32.97 79.90
CA PRO A 275 -13.05 32.36 81.20
C PRO A 275 -14.20 31.52 81.76
N GLY A 276 -13.91 30.27 82.15
CA GLY A 276 -14.90 29.33 82.70
C GLY A 276 -15.54 28.38 81.67
N VAL A 277 -15.28 28.55 80.37
CA VAL A 277 -15.66 27.60 79.32
C VAL A 277 -14.47 26.66 79.05
N PRO A 278 -14.69 25.34 78.87
CA PRO A 278 -13.62 24.44 78.46
C PRO A 278 -12.93 24.93 77.19
N GLY A 279 -11.59 24.98 77.22
CA GLY A 279 -10.81 25.38 76.05
C GLY A 279 -10.90 24.34 74.93
N ALA A 280 -10.54 24.76 73.73
CA ALA A 280 -10.50 23.91 72.56
C ALA A 280 -9.29 24.25 71.68
N TYR A 281 -8.80 23.24 70.98
CA TYR A 281 -7.82 23.41 69.93
C TYR A 281 -8.50 23.96 68.67
N VAL A 282 -8.00 25.10 68.16
CA VAL A 282 -8.49 25.72 66.92
C VAL A 282 -7.36 25.81 65.89
N PRO A 283 -7.65 25.72 64.58
CA PRO A 283 -6.65 25.89 63.54
C PRO A 283 -5.97 27.26 63.63
N ALA A 284 -4.64 27.27 63.73
CA ALA A 284 -3.81 28.47 63.79
C ALA A 284 -2.93 28.65 62.54
N GLY A 285 -2.62 27.58 61.82
CA GLY A 285 -1.85 27.66 60.59
C GLY A 285 -1.61 26.29 59.95
N VAL A 286 -0.98 26.33 58.77
CA VAL A 286 -0.53 25.14 58.03
C VAL A 286 0.92 25.35 57.62
N GLU A 287 1.76 24.39 57.95
CA GLU A 287 3.15 24.31 57.47
C GLU A 287 3.20 23.25 56.36
N VAL A 288 3.89 23.56 55.26
CA VAL A 288 3.99 22.67 54.09
C VAL A 288 5.46 22.55 53.69
N ALA A 289 5.94 21.31 53.54
CA ALA A 289 7.27 21.04 53.01
C ALA A 289 7.27 21.08 51.47
N SER A 290 8.42 21.38 50.88
CA SER A 290 8.57 21.36 49.42
C SER A 290 8.26 19.95 48.86
N PRO A 291 7.42 19.84 47.82
CA PRO A 291 7.11 18.56 47.20
C PRO A 291 8.34 17.90 46.58
N ARG A 292 8.34 16.58 46.55
CA ARG A 292 9.36 15.75 45.90
C ARG A 292 8.73 14.74 44.94
N ILE A 293 9.45 14.38 43.89
CA ILE A 293 9.04 13.34 42.96
C ILE A 293 9.62 12.00 43.40
N ARG A 294 8.79 10.96 43.44
CA ARG A 294 9.21 9.57 43.69
C ARG A 294 8.91 8.71 42.48
N ASN A 295 9.87 7.85 42.10
CA ASN A 295 9.63 6.79 41.13
C ASN A 295 9.10 5.55 41.87
N LEU A 296 7.87 5.15 41.55
CA LEU A 296 7.23 3.96 42.11
C LEU A 296 7.53 2.70 41.29
N ALA A 297 7.73 2.85 39.97
CA ALA A 297 8.14 1.77 39.10
C ALA A 297 9.06 2.27 37.98
N ASN A 298 10.01 1.42 37.59
CA ASN A 298 10.82 1.58 36.38
C ASN A 298 11.15 0.19 35.84
N ARG A 299 10.62 -0.15 34.66
CA ARG A 299 10.72 -1.48 34.05
C ARG A 299 10.91 -1.34 32.54
N ALA A 300 11.80 -2.14 31.97
CA ALA A 300 11.86 -2.36 30.54
C ALA A 300 11.17 -3.69 30.20
N VAL A 301 10.22 -3.66 29.27
CA VAL A 301 9.55 -4.85 28.75
C VAL A 301 9.97 -5.03 27.29
N ALA A 302 10.59 -6.16 26.99
CA ALA A 302 11.04 -6.48 25.65
C ALA A 302 10.09 -7.48 24.98
N PHE A 303 9.78 -7.24 23.71
CA PHE A 303 9.11 -8.18 22.82
C PHE A 303 10.04 -8.46 21.65
N ALA A 304 10.37 -9.72 21.43
CA ALA A 304 11.21 -10.15 20.32
C ALA A 304 10.54 -11.29 19.57
N ASP A 305 10.64 -11.27 18.25
CA ASP A 305 10.07 -12.29 17.39
C ASP A 305 10.88 -12.40 16.10
N THR A 306 10.98 -13.60 15.55
CA THR A 306 11.67 -13.81 14.27
C THR A 306 10.99 -14.92 13.50
N PHE A 307 10.63 -14.64 12.25
CA PHE A 307 9.93 -15.58 11.39
C PHE A 307 10.40 -15.47 9.94
N ALA A 308 10.36 -16.59 9.23
CA ALA A 308 10.57 -16.64 7.79
C ALA A 308 9.25 -16.39 7.06
N VAL A 309 9.30 -15.71 5.92
CA VAL A 309 8.13 -15.51 5.06
C VAL A 309 8.00 -16.68 4.10
N VAL A 310 6.95 -17.46 4.32
CA VAL A 310 6.62 -18.68 3.55
C VAL A 310 5.22 -18.55 2.95
N LEU A 311 5.09 -18.91 1.68
CA LEU A 311 3.81 -19.03 1.00
C LEU A 311 3.20 -20.39 1.37
N ASP A 312 2.35 -20.42 2.38
CA ASP A 312 1.62 -21.62 2.80
C ASP A 312 0.10 -21.36 2.91
N ALA A 313 -0.67 -22.43 3.02
CA ALA A 313 -2.13 -22.31 3.09
C ALA A 313 -2.62 -21.64 4.38
N ALA A 314 -1.87 -21.68 5.49
CA ALA A 314 -2.29 -21.15 6.78
C ALA A 314 -2.17 -19.62 6.87
N HIS A 315 -1.27 -19.03 6.08
CA HIS A 315 -1.06 -17.59 5.98
C HIS A 315 -1.75 -16.97 4.74
N TYR A 316 -2.48 -17.75 3.95
CA TYR A 316 -3.18 -17.24 2.77
C TYR A 316 -4.45 -16.47 3.17
N ASP A 317 -4.52 -15.19 2.78
CA ASP A 317 -5.62 -14.24 3.06
C ASP A 317 -6.33 -14.45 4.41
N LEU A 318 -5.69 -14.01 5.50
CA LEU A 318 -6.24 -14.18 6.86
C LEU A 318 -7.60 -13.52 7.10
N ARG A 319 -8.07 -12.66 6.18
CA ARG A 319 -9.44 -12.12 6.23
C ARG A 319 -10.48 -13.19 5.91
N GLN A 320 -10.10 -14.21 5.13
CA GLN A 320 -10.94 -15.35 4.78
C GLN A 320 -10.79 -16.50 5.78
N SER A 321 -9.60 -16.66 6.36
CA SER A 321 -9.30 -17.73 7.32
C SER A 321 -8.32 -17.24 8.39
N PRO A 322 -8.82 -16.59 9.46
CA PRO A 322 -7.96 -16.06 10.51
C PRO A 322 -7.24 -17.18 11.25
N THR A 323 -5.92 -17.06 11.36
CA THR A 323 -5.08 -17.96 12.16
C THR A 323 -4.61 -17.22 13.41
N GLU A 324 -4.80 -17.82 14.59
CA GLU A 324 -4.32 -17.23 15.84
C GLU A 324 -2.80 -17.13 15.81
N ALA A 325 -2.26 -15.97 16.22
CA ALA A 325 -0.82 -15.66 16.25
C ALA A 325 -0.09 -15.58 14.89
N ALA A 326 -0.79 -15.55 13.75
CA ALA A 326 -0.14 -15.27 12.47
C ALA A 326 0.46 -13.87 12.47
N THR A 327 1.73 -13.75 12.03
CA THR A 327 2.50 -12.49 12.00
C THR A 327 2.45 -11.81 10.63
N TYR A 328 2.09 -12.55 9.58
CA TYR A 328 1.89 -12.03 8.24
C TYR A 328 0.74 -12.75 7.54
N SER A 329 0.27 -12.14 6.47
CA SER A 329 -0.65 -12.77 5.52
C SER A 329 -0.12 -12.58 4.11
N TRP A 330 -0.44 -13.49 3.19
CA TRP A 330 -0.08 -13.32 1.79
C TRP A 330 -1.27 -13.60 0.88
N ARG A 331 -1.22 -13.01 -0.32
CA ARG A 331 -2.22 -13.16 -1.37
C ARG A 331 -1.55 -13.25 -2.72
N LEU A 332 -2.11 -14.10 -3.58
CA LEU A 332 -1.71 -14.21 -4.97
C LEU A 332 -2.55 -13.22 -5.79
N THR A 333 -1.97 -12.09 -6.17
CA THR A 333 -2.70 -11.03 -6.89
C THR A 333 -2.76 -11.30 -8.37
N GLU A 334 -1.68 -11.84 -8.94
CA GLU A 334 -1.58 -12.19 -10.34
C GLU A 334 -0.84 -13.53 -10.55
N THR A 335 -1.20 -14.23 -11.62
CA THR A 335 -0.70 -15.52 -12.10
C THR A 335 -0.55 -15.42 -13.61
N SER A 336 0.61 -15.72 -14.15
CA SER A 336 0.82 -15.82 -15.60
C SER A 336 1.52 -17.14 -15.93
N VAL A 337 1.63 -17.42 -17.22
CA VAL A 337 2.57 -18.37 -17.76
C VAL A 337 3.45 -17.64 -18.77
N ASN A 338 4.77 -17.78 -18.64
CA ASN A 338 5.67 -17.15 -19.59
C ASN A 338 5.75 -17.93 -20.91
N THR A 339 6.39 -17.36 -21.93
CA THR A 339 6.54 -18.00 -23.24
C THR A 339 7.36 -19.30 -23.19
N ALA A 340 8.15 -19.52 -22.14
CA ALA A 340 8.87 -20.77 -21.87
C ALA A 340 8.02 -21.82 -21.11
N GLY A 341 6.77 -21.49 -20.73
CA GLY A 341 5.85 -22.38 -20.04
C GLY A 341 5.98 -22.40 -18.51
N HIS A 342 6.74 -21.48 -17.92
CA HIS A 342 6.87 -21.38 -16.46
C HIS A 342 5.70 -20.61 -15.86
N LEU A 343 5.16 -21.12 -14.75
CA LEU A 343 4.11 -20.47 -13.98
C LEU A 343 4.70 -19.35 -13.13
N ILE A 344 4.21 -18.13 -13.32
CA ILE A 344 4.68 -16.93 -12.64
C ILE A 344 3.58 -16.41 -11.72
N GLY A 345 3.92 -16.02 -10.49
CA GLY A 345 3.00 -15.42 -9.53
C GLY A 345 3.48 -14.07 -9.00
N VAL A 346 2.59 -13.08 -8.98
CA VAL A 346 2.78 -11.83 -8.23
C VAL A 346 2.11 -11.99 -6.87
N VAL A 347 2.90 -11.89 -5.81
CA VAL A 347 2.49 -12.13 -4.44
C VAL A 347 2.59 -10.85 -3.64
N ARG A 348 1.52 -10.53 -2.93
CA ARG A 348 1.50 -9.49 -1.90
C ARG A 348 1.62 -10.15 -0.53
N VAL A 349 2.50 -9.64 0.31
CA VAL A 349 2.61 -10.02 1.71
C VAL A 349 2.33 -8.80 2.57
N ASP A 350 1.35 -8.90 3.45
CA ASP A 350 0.97 -7.87 4.40
C ASP A 350 1.35 -8.32 5.81
N HIS A 351 1.79 -7.38 6.64
CA HIS A 351 1.83 -7.55 8.09
C HIS A 351 0.43 -7.92 8.58
N ALA A 352 0.34 -8.99 9.37
CA ALA A 352 -0.92 -9.39 9.99
C ALA A 352 -0.83 -9.11 11.49
N PRO A 353 -1.46 -8.03 11.99
CA PRO A 353 -1.68 -7.93 13.42
C PRO A 353 -2.58 -9.12 13.82
N PRO A 354 -2.32 -9.78 14.95
CA PRO A 354 -3.18 -10.86 15.44
C PRO A 354 -4.64 -10.37 15.54
N PRO A 355 -5.65 -11.16 15.11
CA PRO A 355 -7.02 -10.68 15.07
C PRO A 355 -7.52 -10.19 16.45
N PHE A 356 -8.01 -8.96 16.43
CA PHE A 356 -8.83 -8.19 17.37
C PHE A 356 -8.52 -8.11 18.87
N PHE A 357 -7.83 -9.03 19.57
CA PHE A 357 -7.59 -8.85 21.04
C PHE A 357 -6.34 -9.51 21.65
N ARG A 358 -5.44 -10.12 20.85
CA ARG A 358 -4.29 -10.88 21.39
C ARG A 358 -2.93 -10.32 20.98
N TRP A 359 -2.78 -9.01 21.10
CA TRP A 359 -1.44 -8.42 21.14
C TRP A 359 -0.70 -9.05 22.33
N PRO A 360 0.54 -9.51 22.16
CA PRO A 360 1.39 -9.85 23.30
C PRO A 360 1.37 -8.66 24.25
N ARG A 361 0.83 -8.87 25.44
CA ARG A 361 0.66 -7.83 26.45
C ARG A 361 1.25 -8.28 27.76
N VAL A 362 1.94 -7.36 28.42
CA VAL A 362 2.43 -7.57 29.77
C VAL A 362 1.68 -6.59 30.66
N ALA A 363 0.94 -7.13 31.63
CA ALA A 363 0.27 -6.33 32.63
C ALA A 363 1.29 -5.87 33.68
N GLN A 364 1.52 -4.56 33.78
CA GLN A 364 2.35 -3.99 34.85
C GLN A 364 1.45 -3.59 36.03
N PRO A 365 1.76 -4.01 37.26
CA PRO A 365 1.02 -3.56 38.44
C PRO A 365 1.18 -2.05 38.61
N LEU A 366 0.09 -1.40 39.00
CA LEU A 366 0.06 0.00 39.35
C LEU A 366 0.29 0.13 40.87
N TYR A 367 1.21 0.99 41.26
CA TYR A 367 1.60 1.16 42.66
C TYR A 367 0.99 2.43 43.28
N GLY A 368 0.75 2.42 44.58
CA GLY A 368 0.46 3.61 45.35
C GLY A 368 1.08 3.53 46.73
N LEU A 369 0.73 4.48 47.60
CA LEU A 369 1.18 4.46 48.99
C LEU A 369 0.03 4.07 49.91
N ASP A 370 0.34 3.27 50.93
CA ASP A 370 -0.57 3.02 52.05
C ASP A 370 -0.53 4.18 53.07
N ARG A 371 -1.22 4.05 54.21
CA ARG A 371 -1.23 5.10 55.25
C ARG A 371 0.12 5.30 55.94
N THR A 372 1.03 4.34 55.87
CA THR A 372 2.36 4.39 56.48
C THR A 372 3.42 4.95 55.51
N GLY A 373 3.07 5.09 54.23
CA GLY A 373 3.97 5.55 53.16
C GLY A 373 4.70 4.39 52.47
N GLU A 374 4.35 3.15 52.80
CA GLU A 374 4.86 1.96 52.13
C GLU A 374 4.21 1.83 50.75
N GLN A 375 5.03 1.43 49.78
CA GLN A 375 4.56 1.19 48.42
C GLN A 375 3.74 -0.11 48.38
N ILE A 376 2.49 0.00 47.94
CA ILE A 376 1.56 -1.13 47.78
C ILE A 376 1.09 -1.24 46.34
N VAL A 377 0.79 -2.47 45.91
CA VAL A 377 0.06 -2.69 44.65
C VAL A 377 -1.37 -2.22 44.86
N ARG A 378 -1.88 -1.41 43.94
CA ARG A 378 -3.26 -0.94 43.99
C ARG A 378 -4.19 -2.06 43.58
N GLU A 379 -5.31 -2.17 44.28
CA GLU A 379 -6.31 -3.19 44.01
C GLU A 379 -7.69 -2.54 43.84
N THR A 380 -8.48 -3.11 42.94
CA THR A 380 -9.92 -2.85 42.87
C THR A 380 -10.64 -4.02 43.51
N CYS A 381 -11.42 -3.74 44.55
CA CYS A 381 -12.18 -4.76 45.28
C CYS A 381 -13.62 -4.80 44.78
N GLY A 382 -14.01 -5.97 44.26
CA GLY A 382 -15.40 -6.32 44.04
C GLY A 382 -16.02 -6.95 45.29
N PRO A 383 -17.30 -7.38 45.22
CA PRO A 383 -18.01 -7.99 46.34
C PRO A 383 -17.42 -9.31 46.84
N PHE A 384 -16.55 -9.97 46.05
CA PHE A 384 -16.02 -11.31 46.36
C PHE A 384 -14.49 -11.39 46.42
N ALA A 385 -13.75 -10.47 45.79
CA ALA A 385 -12.30 -10.47 45.76
C ALA A 385 -11.74 -9.10 45.34
N CYS A 386 -10.49 -8.85 45.73
CA CYS A 386 -9.68 -7.76 45.22
C CYS A 386 -8.81 -8.25 44.06
N SER A 387 -8.59 -7.40 43.07
CA SER A 387 -7.71 -7.69 41.93
C SER A 387 -6.77 -6.53 41.69
N PRO A 388 -5.49 -6.79 41.40
CA PRO A 388 -4.52 -5.73 41.17
C PRO A 388 -4.90 -4.90 39.95
N VAL A 389 -4.82 -3.58 40.11
CA VAL A 389 -4.94 -2.63 39.01
C VAL A 389 -3.66 -2.72 38.18
N THR A 390 -3.81 -2.88 36.87
CA THR A 390 -2.67 -3.04 35.97
C THR A 390 -2.76 -2.13 34.77
N VAL A 391 -1.59 -1.71 34.27
CA VAL A 391 -1.44 -1.01 33.00
C VAL A 391 -1.03 -2.04 31.95
N PRO A 392 -1.82 -2.23 30.88
CA PRO A 392 -1.42 -3.13 29.80
C PRO A 392 -0.35 -2.47 28.94
N LEU A 393 0.85 -3.05 28.92
CA LEU A 393 1.87 -2.71 27.94
C LEU A 393 1.72 -3.64 26.76
N MET A 394 1.36 -3.08 25.61
CA MET A 394 1.05 -3.84 24.39
C MET A 394 2.19 -3.71 23.40
N ARG A 395 2.59 -4.84 22.83
CA ARG A 395 3.47 -4.86 21.67
C ARG A 395 2.84 -4.01 20.54
N SER A 396 3.62 -3.16 19.86
CA SER A 396 3.20 -2.50 18.62
C SER A 396 3.54 -3.39 17.43
N PHE A 397 2.76 -3.33 16.36
CA PHE A 397 2.97 -4.12 15.15
C PHE A 397 2.81 -3.18 13.97
N PRO A 398 3.75 -3.21 13.00
CA PRO A 398 3.56 -2.48 11.76
C PRO A 398 2.28 -2.92 11.07
N GLU A 399 1.54 -1.99 10.49
CA GLU A 399 0.35 -2.29 9.71
C GLU A 399 0.65 -2.15 8.21
N GLY A 400 -0.02 -2.95 7.39
CA GLY A 400 0.02 -2.83 5.94
C GLY A 400 1.06 -3.72 5.27
N LEU A 401 1.61 -3.26 4.14
CA LEU A 401 2.47 -4.04 3.27
C LEU A 401 3.80 -4.43 3.95
N LEU A 402 4.13 -5.72 3.94
CA LEU A 402 5.46 -6.21 4.28
C LEU A 402 6.37 -6.23 3.04
N LEU A 403 5.93 -6.87 1.95
CA LEU A 403 6.64 -6.90 0.67
C LEU A 403 5.74 -7.33 -0.50
N TRP A 404 6.18 -7.05 -1.71
CA TRP A 404 5.74 -7.73 -2.93
C TRP A 404 6.84 -8.69 -3.41
N ALA A 405 6.43 -9.81 -3.99
CA ALA A 405 7.34 -10.79 -4.59
C ALA A 405 6.83 -11.29 -5.95
N LEU A 406 7.76 -11.59 -6.85
CA LEU A 406 7.54 -12.28 -8.10
C LEU A 406 8.15 -13.68 -7.97
N VAL A 407 7.36 -14.72 -8.19
CA VAL A 407 7.75 -16.12 -7.93
C VAL A 407 7.56 -16.95 -9.18
N ASP A 408 8.57 -17.76 -9.53
CA ASP A 408 8.44 -18.82 -10.52
C ASP A 408 8.01 -20.10 -9.78
N PHE A 409 6.73 -20.43 -9.87
CA PHE A 409 6.13 -21.60 -9.21
C PHE A 409 6.60 -22.91 -9.83
N THR A 410 6.96 -22.92 -11.11
CA THR A 410 7.48 -24.12 -11.79
C THR A 410 8.86 -24.47 -11.26
N ALA A 411 9.72 -23.47 -11.05
CA ALA A 411 11.06 -23.66 -10.51
C ALA A 411 11.15 -23.58 -8.98
N GLY A 412 10.09 -23.12 -8.29
CA GLY A 412 10.06 -22.94 -6.83
C GLY A 412 11.03 -21.87 -6.33
N ARG A 413 11.24 -20.79 -7.10
CA ARG A 413 12.23 -19.74 -6.78
C ARG A 413 11.63 -18.33 -6.85
N VAL A 414 12.21 -17.42 -6.06
CA VAL A 414 11.89 -15.99 -6.14
C VAL A 414 12.65 -15.35 -7.30
N LEU A 415 11.93 -14.70 -8.20
CA LEU A 415 12.50 -13.92 -9.30
C LEU A 415 12.83 -12.49 -8.88
N ALA A 416 11.98 -11.89 -8.05
CA ALA A 416 12.17 -10.55 -7.51
C ALA A 416 11.37 -10.35 -6.23
N LYS A 417 11.81 -9.42 -5.37
CA LYS A 417 11.03 -8.95 -4.21
C LYS A 417 11.39 -7.52 -3.85
N THR A 418 10.41 -6.77 -3.35
CA THR A 418 10.58 -5.35 -3.03
C THR A 418 11.38 -5.10 -1.75
N ALA A 419 11.62 -6.15 -0.96
CA ALA A 419 12.37 -6.13 0.28
C ALA A 419 13.68 -6.91 0.15
N GLU A 420 14.61 -6.65 1.06
CA GLU A 420 15.84 -7.42 1.23
C GLU A 420 15.56 -8.79 1.88
N ASP A 421 16.54 -9.70 1.85
CA ASP A 421 16.44 -11.03 2.48
C ASP A 421 16.28 -10.97 4.02
N ARG A 422 16.72 -9.87 4.63
CA ARG A 422 16.58 -9.63 6.06
C ARG A 422 15.91 -8.29 6.31
N ILE A 423 14.75 -8.35 6.95
CA ILE A 423 14.00 -7.20 7.41
C ILE A 423 14.15 -7.11 8.93
N THR A 424 14.61 -5.97 9.42
CA THR A 424 14.70 -5.72 10.86
C THR A 424 13.84 -4.52 11.20
N ILE A 425 12.97 -4.69 12.19
CA ILE A 425 12.04 -3.68 12.67
C ILE A 425 12.29 -3.54 14.16
N GLY A 426 12.90 -2.42 14.53
CA GLY A 426 13.18 -2.03 15.90
C GLY A 426 12.22 -0.94 16.35
N ASP A 427 11.56 -1.11 17.48
CA ASP A 427 10.73 -0.05 18.08
C ASP A 427 11.11 0.18 19.55
N ARG A 428 11.20 1.44 19.95
CA ARG A 428 11.33 1.83 21.35
C ARG A 428 10.18 2.74 21.69
N GLY A 429 9.38 2.33 22.67
CA GLY A 429 8.28 3.15 23.18
C GLY A 429 8.46 3.43 24.66
N VAL A 430 7.78 4.48 25.12
CA VAL A 430 7.70 4.80 26.54
C VAL A 430 6.25 4.66 27.01
N GLY A 431 6.05 3.95 28.12
CA GLY A 431 4.81 3.98 28.90
C GLY A 431 5.00 4.79 30.17
N GLU A 432 4.25 5.89 30.33
CA GLU A 432 4.25 6.67 31.58
C GLU A 432 2.93 6.44 32.33
N ALA A 433 3.02 6.17 33.62
CA ALA A 433 1.89 6.21 34.53
C ALA A 433 2.18 7.18 35.69
N PRO A 434 1.19 7.94 36.15
CA PRO A 434 -0.08 8.25 35.50
C PRO A 434 0.11 9.12 34.24
N ASN A 435 -0.94 9.33 33.45
CA ASN A 435 -0.88 10.26 32.32
C ASN A 435 -0.90 11.72 32.80
N TRP A 436 0.30 12.28 33.01
CA TRP A 436 0.49 13.66 33.50
C TRP A 436 -0.03 14.76 32.56
N ALA A 437 -0.21 14.47 31.27
CA ALA A 437 -0.78 15.41 30.30
C ALA A 437 -2.30 15.56 30.44
N ARG A 438 -2.99 14.57 31.03
CA ARG A 438 -4.45 14.58 31.27
C ARG A 438 -4.79 14.01 32.66
N PRO A 439 -4.35 14.69 33.73
CA PRO A 439 -4.42 14.14 35.09
C PRO A 439 -5.85 13.94 35.59
N THR A 440 -6.81 14.74 35.11
CA THR A 440 -8.24 14.63 35.45
C THR A 440 -8.92 13.38 34.91
N GLN A 441 -8.29 12.68 33.96
CA GLN A 441 -8.73 11.39 33.42
C GLN A 441 -7.98 10.21 34.06
N SER A 442 -7.08 10.48 35.02
CA SER A 442 -6.35 9.44 35.72
C SER A 442 -7.21 8.84 36.84
N PRO A 443 -7.34 7.52 36.94
CA PRO A 443 -8.16 6.87 37.96
C PRO A 443 -7.57 6.95 39.39
N GLU A 444 -6.43 7.61 39.59
CA GLU A 444 -5.64 7.51 40.83
C GLU A 444 -5.05 8.84 41.32
N PRO A 445 -4.80 8.97 42.64
CA PRO A 445 -4.15 10.15 43.18
C PRO A 445 -2.70 10.25 42.70
N LEU A 446 -2.41 11.37 42.04
CA LEU A 446 -1.14 11.71 41.42
C LEU A 446 -0.15 12.30 42.45
N VAL A 447 -0.72 12.81 43.54
CA VAL A 447 -0.04 13.47 44.63
C VAL A 447 -0.38 12.75 45.94
N TYR A 448 0.62 12.51 46.77
CA TYR A 448 0.48 11.93 48.10
C TYR A 448 0.90 12.95 49.15
N ARG A 449 0.07 13.07 50.18
CA ARG A 449 0.22 14.02 51.27
C ARG A 449 0.37 13.27 52.58
N HIS A 450 1.50 13.46 53.26
CA HIS A 450 1.73 13.00 54.62
C HIS A 450 1.28 14.08 55.60
N THR A 451 0.27 13.78 56.43
CA THR A 451 -0.33 14.79 57.29
C THR A 451 0.09 14.61 58.75
N PHE A 452 0.59 15.68 59.35
CA PHE A 452 0.83 15.79 60.79
C PHE A 452 -0.15 16.78 61.42
N GLU A 453 -0.50 16.53 62.68
CA GLU A 453 -1.26 17.47 63.50
C GLU A 453 -0.43 17.86 64.71
N ARG A 454 -0.05 19.15 64.80
CA ARG A 454 0.69 19.71 65.93
C ARG A 454 -0.28 20.46 66.84
N ARG A 455 -0.46 19.97 68.06
CA ARG A 455 -1.26 20.61 69.12
C ARG A 455 -0.32 21.32 70.07
N GLN A 456 -0.57 22.60 70.32
CA GLN A 456 0.30 23.42 71.16
C GLN A 456 -0.43 24.41 72.06
N GLY A 457 0.19 24.75 73.19
CA GLY A 457 -0.22 25.83 74.09
C GLY A 457 -1.34 25.49 75.09
N ASN A 458 -1.65 24.21 75.29
CA ASN A 458 -2.57 23.79 76.36
C ASN A 458 -1.82 23.78 77.70
N PRO A 459 -2.29 24.51 78.73
CA PRO A 459 -1.62 24.55 80.03
C PRO A 459 -1.60 23.19 80.76
N ASP A 460 -2.52 22.28 80.42
CA ASP A 460 -2.71 20.99 81.10
C ASP A 460 -2.14 19.80 80.31
N ALA A 461 -1.56 20.03 79.13
CA ALA A 461 -0.97 18.97 78.29
C ALA A 461 0.28 19.47 77.56
N LEU A 462 1.27 18.59 77.39
CA LEU A 462 2.46 18.91 76.59
C LEU A 462 2.08 19.08 75.11
N ASP A 463 2.81 19.97 74.43
CA ASP A 463 2.76 20.09 72.98
C ASP A 463 3.09 18.74 72.33
N ALA A 464 2.29 18.35 71.34
CA ALA A 464 2.40 17.04 70.72
C ALA A 464 2.19 17.13 69.21
N THR A 465 2.95 16.33 68.46
CA THR A 465 2.73 16.13 67.02
C THR A 465 2.25 14.70 66.79
N THR A 466 1.08 14.57 66.16
CA THR A 466 0.49 13.28 65.80
C THR A 466 0.66 13.06 64.31
N ASP A 467 1.16 11.89 63.92
CA ASP A 467 1.16 11.46 62.52
C ASP A 467 -0.24 10.92 62.14
N LEU A 468 -0.90 11.58 61.19
CA LEU A 468 -2.20 11.17 60.66
C LEU A 468 -2.08 10.28 59.41
N GLY A 469 -0.85 10.03 58.95
CA GLY A 469 -0.51 9.15 57.84
C GLY A 469 -0.61 9.81 56.47
N TRP A 470 -0.40 8.97 55.46
CA TRP A 470 -0.44 9.34 54.05
C TRP A 470 -1.86 9.25 53.48
N SER A 471 -2.15 10.19 52.58
CA SER A 471 -3.42 10.26 51.85
C SER A 471 -3.18 10.74 50.41
N GLY A 472 -3.98 10.25 49.47
CA GLY A 472 -3.93 10.68 48.07
C GLY A 472 -4.72 11.97 47.83
N GLU A 473 -4.22 12.81 46.93
CA GLU A 473 -4.87 14.04 46.48
C GLU A 473 -4.92 14.10 44.95
N SER A 474 -5.99 14.70 44.42
CA SER A 474 -6.16 14.95 42.99
C SER A 474 -5.59 16.31 42.58
N LEU A 475 -4.96 16.37 41.40
CA LEU A 475 -4.60 17.63 40.77
C LEU A 475 -5.86 18.40 40.34
N ARG A 476 -5.77 19.73 40.38
CA ARG A 476 -6.82 20.66 39.94
C ARG A 476 -6.32 21.54 38.81
N THR A 477 -7.24 21.98 37.95
CA THR A 477 -6.95 23.02 36.96
C THR A 477 -6.53 24.30 37.66
N TRP A 478 -5.56 24.99 37.07
CA TRP A 478 -4.94 26.17 37.63
C TRP A 478 -5.65 27.43 37.17
N ASP A 479 -6.18 28.22 38.11
CA ASP A 479 -6.67 29.59 37.90
C ASP A 479 -5.68 30.54 38.62
N GLU A 480 -5.06 31.44 37.87
CA GLU A 480 -3.88 32.24 38.27
C GLU A 480 -4.05 33.02 39.59
N GLU A 481 -3.39 32.58 40.67
CA GLU A 481 -3.09 33.37 41.88
C GLU A 481 -1.62 33.18 42.32
N VAL A 482 -1.17 33.82 43.40
CA VAL A 482 0.24 33.81 43.87
C VAL A 482 0.50 32.61 44.80
N PHE A 483 1.59 31.85 44.58
CA PHE A 483 1.84 30.56 45.25
C PHE A 483 3.25 30.42 45.86
N ALA A 484 3.36 29.51 46.84
CA ALA A 484 4.54 29.33 47.68
C ALA A 484 5.66 28.47 47.08
N THR A 485 5.37 27.48 46.22
CA THR A 485 6.38 26.59 45.61
C THR A 485 5.87 25.93 44.32
N GLN A 486 6.70 25.96 43.27
CA GLN A 486 6.48 25.25 42.00
C GLN A 486 7.39 24.03 41.91
N THR A 487 6.81 22.88 41.56
CA THR A 487 7.53 21.61 41.36
C THR A 487 7.57 21.28 39.87
N GLU A 488 8.76 21.03 39.33
CA GLU A 488 8.95 20.64 37.93
C GLU A 488 8.96 19.11 37.79
N LEU A 489 8.10 18.59 36.89
CA LEU A 489 8.03 17.18 36.53
C LEU A 489 8.24 17.02 35.03
N ALA A 490 9.21 16.19 34.65
CA ALA A 490 9.46 15.83 33.26
C ALA A 490 8.82 14.48 32.95
N GLN A 491 7.84 14.48 32.05
CA GLN A 491 7.21 13.26 31.56
C GLN A 491 8.13 12.57 30.55
N ASN A 492 8.23 11.24 30.62
CA ASN A 492 8.73 10.48 29.49
C ASN A 492 7.63 10.35 28.44
N PHE A 493 7.92 10.78 27.21
CA PHE A 493 6.96 10.74 26.11
C PHE A 493 7.66 10.37 24.81
N GLY A 494 6.93 9.67 23.96
CA GLY A 494 7.34 9.37 22.59
C GLY A 494 7.89 7.96 22.42
N GLY A 495 8.49 7.77 21.25
CA GLY A 495 9.08 6.53 20.81
C GLY A 495 9.88 6.72 19.53
N SER A 496 10.60 5.70 19.14
CA SER A 496 11.37 5.66 17.91
C SER A 496 11.20 4.30 17.26
N ALA A 497 10.70 4.30 16.03
CA ALA A 497 10.71 3.12 15.18
C ALA A 497 11.83 3.27 14.14
N ALA A 498 12.59 2.20 13.94
CA ALA A 498 13.56 2.05 12.89
C ALA A 498 13.25 0.76 12.12
N SER A 499 13.16 0.86 10.79
CA SER A 499 13.04 -0.31 9.93
C SER A 499 14.15 -0.29 8.88
N SER A 500 14.69 -1.46 8.58
CA SER A 500 15.62 -1.65 7.46
C SER A 500 15.29 -2.93 6.73
N GLY A 501 15.64 -2.95 5.44
CA GLY A 501 15.36 -4.07 4.54
C GLY A 501 13.92 -4.15 4.03
N GLY A 502 12.97 -3.38 4.57
CA GLY A 502 11.56 -3.46 4.17
C GLY A 502 11.25 -2.96 2.75
N LEU A 503 12.09 -2.08 2.20
CA LEU A 503 11.97 -1.62 0.82
C LEU A 503 13.35 -1.37 0.22
N ARG A 504 13.62 -1.91 -0.97
CA ARG A 504 14.89 -1.74 -1.69
C ARG A 504 15.18 -0.27 -2.03
N ALA A 505 16.46 0.08 -2.10
CA ALA A 505 16.91 1.47 -2.23
C ALA A 505 16.40 2.17 -3.50
N GLU A 506 16.38 1.45 -4.63
CA GLU A 506 15.86 1.92 -5.91
C GLU A 506 14.38 2.27 -5.83
N LEU A 507 13.56 1.44 -5.18
CA LEU A 507 12.13 1.68 -4.98
C LEU A 507 11.88 2.84 -4.02
N GLN A 508 12.67 2.95 -2.95
CA GLN A 508 12.63 4.13 -2.07
C GLN A 508 12.98 5.40 -2.86
N GLY A 509 13.97 5.34 -3.75
CA GLY A 509 14.35 6.44 -4.63
C GLY A 509 13.20 6.87 -5.54
N ALA A 510 12.53 5.91 -6.18
CA ALA A 510 11.36 6.17 -7.03
C ALA A 510 10.18 6.79 -6.26
N LEU A 511 9.90 6.31 -5.04
CA LEU A 511 8.87 6.90 -4.18
C LEU A 511 9.23 8.35 -3.79
N ARG A 512 10.50 8.61 -3.42
CA ARG A 512 10.97 9.97 -3.13
C ARG A 512 10.86 10.91 -4.33
N GLN A 513 11.13 10.43 -5.54
CA GLN A 513 10.93 11.21 -6.79
C GLN A 513 9.47 11.63 -6.97
N LEU A 514 8.51 10.79 -6.55
CA LEU A 514 7.08 11.10 -6.57
C LEU A 514 6.64 11.97 -5.37
N GLY A 515 7.55 12.30 -4.46
CA GLY A 515 7.25 13.04 -3.23
C GLY A 515 6.69 12.16 -2.10
N PHE A 516 6.65 10.85 -2.27
CA PHE A 516 6.29 9.87 -1.24
C PHE A 516 7.52 9.55 -0.37
N LEU A 517 7.32 9.21 0.92
CA LEU A 517 8.39 9.08 1.95
C LEU A 517 8.94 10.41 2.49
N GLN A 518 8.03 11.30 2.89
CA GLN A 518 8.35 12.56 3.58
C GLN A 518 8.20 12.41 5.09
N THR A 519 8.81 13.31 5.86
CA THR A 519 8.61 13.41 7.32
C THR A 519 7.99 14.75 7.66
N VAL A 520 7.01 14.77 8.55
CA VAL A 520 6.50 16.01 9.14
C VAL A 520 7.24 16.27 10.45
N PRO A 521 7.61 17.53 10.75
CA PRO A 521 8.15 17.88 12.06
C PRO A 521 7.25 17.37 13.18
N GLY A 522 7.87 16.83 14.23
CA GLY A 522 7.15 16.48 15.45
C GLY A 522 6.58 17.73 16.14
N GLN A 523 5.74 17.52 17.14
CA GLN A 523 5.26 18.61 17.98
C GLN A 523 6.40 19.12 18.85
N GLY A 524 6.46 20.44 19.05
CA GLY A 524 7.38 21.07 19.99
C GLY A 524 7.10 20.63 21.44
N PRO A 525 8.02 20.90 22.37
CA PRO A 525 7.78 20.63 23.78
C PRO A 525 6.60 21.45 24.29
N THR A 526 5.83 20.89 25.23
CA THR A 526 4.69 21.56 25.85
C THR A 526 4.79 21.50 27.36
N THR A 527 4.20 22.48 28.04
CA THR A 527 4.14 22.54 29.51
C THR A 527 2.70 22.75 29.94
N ALA A 528 2.25 21.97 30.92
CA ALA A 528 0.96 22.14 31.59
C ALA A 528 1.18 22.37 33.09
N VAL A 529 0.42 23.29 33.68
CA VAL A 529 0.53 23.63 35.10
C VAL A 529 -0.75 23.21 35.83
N PHE A 530 -0.59 22.52 36.95
CA PHE A 530 -1.67 22.04 37.80
C PHE A 530 -1.49 22.50 39.24
N ALA A 531 -2.58 22.70 39.97
CA ALA A 531 -2.56 23.09 41.38
C ALA A 531 -2.88 21.89 42.30
N PHE A 532 -2.27 21.87 43.49
CA PHE A 532 -2.55 20.90 44.55
C PHE A 532 -2.26 21.48 45.95
N GLY A 533 -2.70 20.78 46.99
CA GLY A 533 -2.64 21.23 48.38
C GLY A 533 -3.83 22.08 48.78
N ASP A 534 -3.78 22.71 49.95
CA ASP A 534 -4.89 23.53 50.43
C ASP A 534 -4.99 24.83 49.61
N VAL A 535 -6.21 25.22 49.23
CA VAL A 535 -6.45 26.51 48.54
C VAL A 535 -6.08 27.68 49.46
N GLY A 536 -5.32 28.64 48.94
CA GLY A 536 -4.83 29.79 49.67
C GLY A 536 -3.30 29.90 49.61
N PRO A 537 -2.65 30.59 50.57
CA PRO A 537 -1.24 30.98 50.48
C PRO A 537 -0.24 29.81 50.51
N THR A 538 -0.69 28.62 50.94
CA THR A 538 0.12 27.38 50.99
C THR A 538 -0.13 26.45 49.81
N GLN A 539 -0.93 26.86 48.82
CA GLN A 539 -1.16 26.08 47.60
C GLN A 539 0.15 25.97 46.80
N MET A 540 0.34 24.81 46.18
CA MET A 540 1.52 24.48 45.38
C MET A 540 1.12 24.18 43.93
N THR A 541 2.09 24.30 43.03
CA THR A 541 1.89 24.00 41.62
C THR A 541 2.84 22.92 41.13
N LEU A 542 2.36 22.13 40.17
CA LEU A 542 3.11 21.13 39.43
C LEU A 542 3.17 21.56 37.97
N SER A 543 4.38 21.85 37.49
CA SER A 543 4.66 22.09 36.08
C SER A 543 5.09 20.79 35.43
N VAL A 544 4.26 20.28 34.53
CA VAL A 544 4.49 19.04 33.78
C VAL A 544 5.02 19.41 32.40
N SER A 545 6.26 19.05 32.12
CA SER A 545 6.89 19.22 30.80
C SER A 545 6.79 17.93 29.98
N THR A 546 6.27 18.05 28.77
CA THR A 546 6.27 17.01 27.74
C THR A 546 7.37 17.33 26.73
N PRO A 547 8.33 16.42 26.50
CA PRO A 547 9.39 16.66 25.52
C PRO A 547 8.84 16.73 24.09
N ALA A 548 9.61 17.32 23.17
CA ALA A 548 9.26 17.35 21.76
C ALA A 548 9.11 15.93 21.21
N SER A 549 8.15 15.71 20.32
CA SER A 549 8.00 14.42 19.66
C SER A 549 8.98 14.28 18.50
N SER A 550 9.39 13.04 18.21
CA SER A 550 10.17 12.74 17.01
C SER A 550 9.42 13.15 15.74
N PRO A 551 10.13 13.47 14.63
CA PRO A 551 9.52 13.62 13.32
C PRO A 551 8.69 12.39 12.95
N ILE A 552 7.53 12.62 12.36
CA ILE A 552 6.59 11.56 12.00
C ILE A 552 6.81 11.24 10.52
N PRO A 553 7.22 10.01 10.15
CA PRO A 553 7.24 9.61 8.76
C PRO A 553 5.79 9.57 8.24
N LEU A 554 5.55 10.25 7.12
CA LEU A 554 4.27 10.14 6.43
C LEU A 554 4.15 8.76 5.79
N ALA A 555 2.97 8.16 5.93
CA ALA A 555 2.67 6.88 5.35
C ALA A 555 2.80 6.95 3.82
N ALA A 556 3.61 6.04 3.28
CA ALA A 556 3.66 5.72 1.87
C ALA A 556 3.64 4.21 1.72
N SER A 557 2.97 3.72 0.69
CA SER A 557 2.86 2.28 0.43
C SER A 557 2.85 1.98 -1.07
N LEU A 558 3.28 0.77 -1.43
CA LEU A 558 3.01 0.20 -2.75
C LEU A 558 1.65 -0.51 -2.67
N ALA A 559 0.60 0.24 -2.98
CA ALA A 559 -0.78 -0.18 -2.78
C ALA A 559 -1.20 -1.31 -3.72
N ASP A 560 -0.68 -1.32 -4.94
CA ASP A 560 -0.97 -2.34 -5.95
C ASP A 560 0.26 -2.63 -6.81
N ALA A 561 0.30 -3.81 -7.42
CA ALA A 561 1.38 -4.24 -8.31
C ALA A 561 0.87 -5.15 -9.42
N ALA A 562 1.37 -4.94 -10.63
CA ALA A 562 1.11 -5.79 -11.78
C ALA A 562 2.41 -6.04 -12.55
N ARG A 563 2.49 -7.22 -13.18
CA ARG A 563 3.64 -7.58 -14.02
C ARG A 563 3.45 -6.99 -15.41
N ALA A 564 4.26 -5.98 -15.74
CA ALA A 564 4.36 -5.47 -17.10
C ALA A 564 5.35 -6.34 -17.88
N ARG A 565 5.00 -6.73 -19.11
CA ARG A 565 5.88 -7.55 -19.95
C ARG A 565 7.13 -6.75 -20.38
N PRO A 566 8.36 -7.26 -20.21
CA PRO A 566 9.56 -6.68 -20.83
C PRO A 566 10.19 -7.62 -21.89
N PRO A 567 11.17 -7.16 -22.69
CA PRO A 567 11.93 -8.01 -23.61
C PRO A 567 12.78 -9.06 -22.86
N ALA A 568 13.14 -10.14 -23.57
CA ALA A 568 13.75 -11.35 -23.00
C ALA A 568 14.89 -11.10 -21.99
N GLY A 569 14.77 -11.68 -20.79
CA GLY A 569 15.85 -11.75 -19.79
C GLY A 569 15.70 -10.87 -18.54
N ALA A 570 14.68 -10.03 -18.45
CA ALA A 570 14.36 -9.24 -17.25
C ALA A 570 12.86 -9.38 -16.90
N GLU A 571 12.48 -8.92 -15.70
CA GLU A 571 11.08 -8.80 -15.29
C GLU A 571 10.76 -7.35 -15.00
N ARG A 572 9.51 -6.91 -15.25
CA ARG A 572 9.10 -5.52 -14.99
C ARG A 572 7.83 -5.52 -14.16
N LEU A 573 7.89 -4.83 -13.03
CA LEU A 573 6.74 -4.61 -12.17
C LEU A 573 6.33 -3.14 -12.25
N ALA A 574 5.05 -2.90 -12.49
CA ALA A 574 4.44 -1.61 -12.29
C ALA A 574 3.76 -1.62 -10.92
N PHE A 575 3.91 -0.53 -10.17
CA PHE A 575 3.24 -0.35 -8.88
C PHE A 575 2.44 0.94 -8.87
N ILE A 576 1.34 0.90 -8.12
CA ILE A 576 0.66 2.10 -7.64
C ILE A 576 1.22 2.42 -6.26
N GLY A 577 1.98 3.50 -6.18
CA GLY A 577 2.36 4.13 -4.92
C GLY A 577 1.24 5.02 -4.41
N ALA A 578 0.96 4.99 -3.11
CA ALA A 578 0.03 5.92 -2.46
C ALA A 578 0.67 6.50 -1.21
N GLY A 579 0.45 7.79 -0.96
CA GLY A 579 0.96 8.44 0.25
C GLY A 579 0.57 9.91 0.38
N ILE A 580 0.83 10.46 1.56
CA ILE A 580 0.56 11.88 1.85
C ILE A 580 1.77 12.72 1.44
N VAL A 581 1.50 13.79 0.69
CA VAL A 581 2.49 14.80 0.31
C VAL A 581 2.16 16.13 1.00
N PRO A 582 3.08 16.70 1.82
CA PRO A 582 2.85 17.97 2.52
C PRO A 582 2.41 19.08 1.56
N GLY A 583 1.32 19.77 1.92
CA GLY A 583 0.76 20.87 1.11
C GLY A 583 0.00 20.43 -0.15
N ARG A 584 -0.01 19.13 -0.50
CA ARG A 584 -0.75 18.58 -1.65
C ARG A 584 -1.79 17.53 -1.28
N GLY A 585 -1.79 17.04 -0.04
CA GLY A 585 -2.74 16.02 0.42
C GLY A 585 -2.32 14.60 0.03
N GLU A 586 -3.28 13.69 -0.01
CA GLU A 586 -3.05 12.30 -0.39
C GLU A 586 -2.98 12.16 -1.92
N LEU A 587 -1.89 11.58 -2.43
CA LEU A 587 -1.69 11.38 -3.87
C LEU A 587 -1.53 9.88 -4.17
N SER A 588 -1.83 9.51 -5.41
CA SER A 588 -1.45 8.22 -5.99
C SER A 588 -0.47 8.45 -7.14
N GLY A 589 0.49 7.55 -7.30
CA GLY A 589 1.47 7.65 -8.37
C GLY A 589 1.85 6.31 -8.96
N LEU A 590 2.22 6.34 -10.24
CA LEU A 590 2.70 5.18 -10.97
C LEU A 590 4.22 5.13 -10.90
N LEU A 591 4.76 3.97 -10.55
CA LEU A 591 6.19 3.68 -10.66
C LEU A 591 6.42 2.34 -11.35
N VAL A 592 7.56 2.23 -12.03
CA VAL A 592 7.96 1.02 -12.74
C VAL A 592 9.33 0.59 -12.26
N TRP A 593 9.52 -0.71 -12.07
CA TRP A 593 10.77 -1.31 -11.64
C TRP A 593 11.16 -2.46 -12.58
N ASP A 594 12.36 -2.35 -13.16
CA ASP A 594 13.01 -3.43 -13.90
C ASP A 594 13.71 -4.35 -12.90
N ALA A 595 13.07 -5.46 -12.53
CA ALA A 595 13.54 -6.36 -11.49
C ALA A 595 14.44 -7.49 -12.04
N PRO A 596 15.31 -8.10 -11.22
CA PRO A 596 15.57 -7.81 -9.80
C PRO A 596 16.67 -6.77 -9.53
N GLU A 597 17.48 -6.39 -10.52
CA GLU A 597 18.64 -5.48 -10.33
C GLU A 597 18.58 -4.19 -11.15
N GLY A 598 17.51 -3.98 -11.91
CA GLY A 598 17.34 -2.79 -12.73
C GLY A 598 16.74 -1.59 -11.95
N PRO A 599 16.67 -0.42 -12.61
CA PRO A 599 16.25 0.81 -11.98
C PRO A 599 14.74 0.82 -11.69
N ALA A 600 14.35 1.54 -10.64
CA ALA A 600 12.96 1.96 -10.42
C ALA A 600 12.80 3.44 -10.78
N ARG A 601 11.65 3.79 -11.37
CA ARG A 601 11.34 5.15 -11.83
C ARG A 601 9.90 5.53 -11.47
N GLY A 602 9.73 6.70 -10.86
CA GLY A 602 8.42 7.34 -10.75
C GLY A 602 8.03 7.97 -12.09
N LEU A 603 6.81 7.71 -12.57
CA LEU A 603 6.33 8.20 -13.87
C LEU A 603 5.33 9.34 -13.73
N LEU A 604 4.38 9.20 -12.81
CA LEU A 604 3.28 10.15 -12.62
C LEU A 604 2.89 10.19 -11.15
N ALA A 605 2.55 11.38 -10.64
CA ALA A 605 1.82 11.56 -9.40
C ALA A 605 0.58 12.41 -9.67
N SER A 606 -0.59 11.92 -9.27
CA SER A 606 -1.88 12.60 -9.42
C SER A 606 -2.54 12.77 -8.05
N PRO A 607 -3.23 13.90 -7.78
CA PRO A 607 -4.13 14.00 -6.64
C PRO A 607 -5.13 12.85 -6.65
N LEU A 608 -5.42 12.29 -5.49
CA LEU A 608 -6.65 11.53 -5.32
C LEU A 608 -7.80 12.53 -5.52
N GLY A 609 -8.62 12.32 -6.55
CA GLY A 609 -9.78 13.16 -6.79
C GLY A 609 -10.75 13.13 -5.59
N PRO A 610 -11.65 14.11 -5.46
CA PRO A 610 -12.58 14.23 -4.34
C PRO A 610 -13.53 13.03 -4.15
N GLU A 611 -13.59 12.09 -5.10
CA GLU A 611 -14.45 10.89 -5.07
C GLU A 611 -13.66 9.57 -4.98
N PHE A 612 -12.57 9.51 -4.22
CA PHE A 612 -11.80 8.27 -3.99
C PHE A 612 -11.31 7.57 -5.28
N ALA A 613 -11.07 8.35 -6.35
CA ALA A 613 -10.58 7.82 -7.60
C ALA A 613 -9.20 7.18 -7.39
N ARG A 614 -9.14 5.85 -7.35
CA ARG A 614 -7.89 5.09 -7.17
C ARG A 614 -7.39 4.66 -8.54
N LEU A 615 -6.09 4.83 -8.78
CA LEU A 615 -5.44 4.18 -9.91
C LEU A 615 -5.47 2.68 -9.65
N VAL A 616 -5.95 1.92 -10.62
CA VAL A 616 -5.92 0.45 -10.60
C VAL A 616 -5.13 -0.02 -11.82
N LEU A 617 -4.34 -1.07 -11.62
CA LEU A 617 -3.62 -1.72 -12.70
C LEU A 617 -4.52 -2.79 -13.33
N GLY A 618 -4.79 -2.66 -14.63
CA GLY A 618 -5.47 -3.70 -15.40
C GLY A 618 -4.54 -4.88 -15.70
N SER A 619 -5.11 -6.06 -15.92
CA SER A 619 -4.38 -7.31 -16.16
C SER A 619 -3.69 -7.37 -17.53
N ALA A 620 -2.61 -8.17 -17.58
CA ALA A 620 -1.63 -8.32 -18.64
C ALA A 620 -2.16 -8.72 -20.04
N THR A 621 -2.53 -7.76 -20.88
CA THR A 621 -2.23 -7.83 -22.33
C THR A 621 -0.81 -7.30 -22.56
N THR A 622 -0.35 -7.17 -23.82
CA THR A 622 0.96 -6.56 -24.13
C THR A 622 1.08 -5.10 -23.67
N GLU A 623 -0.01 -4.48 -23.24
CA GLU A 623 -0.06 -3.11 -22.75
C GLU A 623 -0.71 -3.09 -21.36
N LEU A 624 0.06 -2.65 -20.36
CA LEU A 624 -0.46 -2.47 -19.01
C LEU A 624 -1.34 -1.21 -19.01
N ALA A 625 -2.65 -1.39 -18.88
CA ALA A 625 -3.58 -0.26 -18.81
C ALA A 625 -3.64 0.29 -17.38
N VAL A 626 -3.43 1.59 -17.24
CA VAL A 626 -3.74 2.32 -16.01
C VAL A 626 -5.17 2.82 -16.15
N VAL A 627 -6.07 2.27 -15.35
CA VAL A 627 -7.46 2.70 -15.32
C VAL A 627 -7.65 3.59 -14.10
N ASN A 628 -8.24 4.76 -14.31
CA ASN A 628 -8.75 5.55 -13.21
C ASN A 628 -10.11 4.98 -12.82
N ASP A 629 -10.18 4.26 -11.70
CA ASP A 629 -11.45 3.77 -11.19
C ASP A 629 -12.17 4.95 -10.55
N LEU A 630 -12.99 5.64 -11.35
CA LEU A 630 -14.01 6.55 -10.84
C LEU A 630 -15.06 5.64 -10.20
N ALA A 631 -15.06 5.58 -8.87
CA ALA A 631 -15.95 4.73 -8.10
C ALA A 631 -17.40 4.81 -8.63
N ARG A 632 -18.00 3.64 -8.91
CA ARG A 632 -19.43 3.49 -9.19
C ARG A 632 -20.30 3.91 -8.01
#